data_AF-A0A7V4CN31-F1
#
_entry.id   AF-A0A7V4CN31-F1
#
_cell.length_a   1.000
_cell.length_b   1.000
_cell.length_c   1.000
_cell.angle_alpha   90.00
_cell.angle_beta   90.00
_cell.angle_gamma   90.00
#
_symmetry.space_group_name_H-M   'P 1'
#
loop_
_entity.id
_entity.type
_entity.pdbx_description
1 polymer ?
#
loop_
_entity_poly.entity_id
_entity_poly.type
_entity_poly.pdbx_seq_one_letter_code
_entity_poly.pdbx_strand_id
1 'polypeptide(L)'
;MKKVWRLSWSYALTVSLFVIAWGSILLTIIIPRINKIVEQVSTKSFLQEVVSITNAGVSQKVFEREPTFGYYYLIDENGITVEHTDKQKVGLDVRKAVPGLFEYIQSNKVGIYSYTYQGVKRYVAFAFDGKYYLAHAARHDELYGELASFLSSFFKFIVPILIVLTFVAGFFVAELLLKRPRYQLQVSNNLVRNISENIIHTFSSVSEIKAMAENTEGAATQLDRSLEEFAAYLEESRAETETTINGLNEFTNTIEQITEYTSKLAMLTESLGKLTDKITDISDSITVLAINVSIETSKQNIDREGLSRIAEMIMELSNSARNLAKEGRQSLENVENIVTSTTLITEKITKRLTSVRESLNTILQVSQASTTNVEKIVNASRTAHEAVEELYSGIEQLEEAISNIKDEIERFKAELERFVI
;
A
#
# COMPACT_ATOMS: atom_id res chain seq x y z
N MET A 1 -28.40 7.02 6.27
CA MET A 1 -29.79 6.84 5.78
C MET A 1 -29.75 5.99 4.51
N LYS A 2 -30.37 4.80 4.51
CA LYS A 2 -30.45 3.95 3.32
C LYS A 2 -31.30 4.66 2.26
N LYS A 3 -30.67 5.30 1.27
CA LYS A 3 -31.33 5.63 -0.01
C LYS A 3 -31.66 4.29 -0.66
N VAL A 4 -32.86 3.78 -0.37
CA VAL A 4 -33.44 2.69 -1.14
C VAL A 4 -33.64 3.28 -2.53
N TRP A 5 -32.71 2.96 -3.43
CA TRP A 5 -32.81 3.26 -4.85
C TRP A 5 -34.02 2.49 -5.37
N ARG A 6 -35.20 3.09 -5.21
CA ARG A 6 -36.44 2.61 -5.79
C ARG A 6 -36.21 2.56 -7.28
N LEU A 7 -36.49 1.41 -7.87
CA LEU A 7 -36.48 1.18 -9.30
C LEU A 7 -37.06 2.42 -9.99
N SER A 8 -36.30 3.07 -10.89
CA SER A 8 -36.89 4.11 -11.72
C SER A 8 -38.05 3.45 -12.45
N TRP A 9 -39.26 3.95 -12.22
CA TRP A 9 -40.47 3.41 -12.81
C TRP A 9 -40.34 3.26 -14.34
N SER A 10 -39.48 4.08 -14.96
CA SER A 10 -39.09 4.00 -16.37
C SER A 10 -38.51 2.65 -16.81
N TYR A 11 -37.72 1.96 -15.98
CA TYR A 11 -37.08 0.69 -16.35
C TYR A 11 -38.04 -0.50 -16.30
N ALA A 12 -38.84 -0.60 -15.24
CA ALA A 12 -39.92 -1.58 -15.21
C ALA A 12 -40.89 -1.36 -16.38
N LEU A 13 -41.18 -0.09 -16.69
CA LEU A 13 -42.09 0.27 -17.76
C LEU A 13 -41.51 -0.05 -19.15
N THR A 14 -40.23 0.20 -19.40
CA THR A 14 -39.57 -0.14 -20.68
C THR A 14 -39.46 -1.65 -20.90
N VAL A 15 -39.06 -2.42 -19.87
CA VAL A 15 -39.03 -3.89 -19.95
C VAL A 15 -40.45 -4.45 -20.17
N SER A 16 -41.44 -3.91 -19.47
CA SER A 16 -42.84 -4.31 -19.64
C SER A 16 -43.35 -3.99 -21.04
N LEU A 17 -43.06 -2.79 -21.57
CA LEU A 17 -43.42 -2.38 -22.93
C LEU A 17 -42.76 -3.28 -23.98
N PHE A 18 -41.50 -3.67 -23.77
CA PHE A 18 -40.80 -4.58 -24.67
C PHE A 18 -41.46 -5.96 -24.71
N VAL A 19 -41.80 -6.53 -23.55
CA VAL A 19 -42.50 -7.82 -23.47
C VAL A 19 -43.90 -7.73 -24.08
N ILE A 20 -44.62 -6.63 -23.85
CA ILE A 20 -45.94 -6.36 -24.46
C ILE A 20 -45.83 -6.26 -25.98
N ALA A 21 -44.81 -5.56 -26.50
CA ALA A 21 -44.58 -5.41 -27.93
C ALA A 21 -44.31 -6.78 -28.60
N TRP A 22 -43.43 -7.60 -28.02
CA TRP A 22 -43.16 -8.94 -28.51
C TRP A 22 -44.35 -9.89 -28.39
N GLY A 23 -45.10 -9.84 -27.28
CA GLY A 23 -46.33 -10.61 -27.10
C GLY A 23 -47.39 -10.23 -28.13
N SER A 24 -47.51 -8.94 -28.46
CA SER A 24 -48.43 -8.44 -29.49
C SER A 24 -48.04 -8.95 -30.88
N ILE A 25 -46.74 -8.90 -31.22
CA ILE A 25 -46.23 -9.47 -32.48
C ILE A 25 -46.55 -10.96 -32.56
N LEU A 26 -46.33 -11.70 -31.49
CA LEU A 26 -46.60 -13.14 -31.42
C LEU A 26 -48.09 -13.46 -31.66
N LEU A 27 -48.99 -12.68 -31.02
CA LEU A 27 -50.43 -12.79 -31.23
C LEU A 27 -50.83 -12.51 -32.68
N THR A 28 -50.27 -11.47 -33.31
CA THR A 28 -50.58 -11.15 -34.72
C THR A 28 -50.18 -12.27 -35.69
N ILE A 29 -49.18 -13.10 -35.34
CA ILE A 29 -48.76 -14.24 -36.15
C ILE A 29 -49.62 -15.48 -35.87
N ILE A 30 -49.99 -15.72 -34.60
CA ILE A 30 -50.71 -16.93 -34.19
C ILE A 30 -52.20 -16.85 -34.56
N ILE A 31 -52.87 -15.72 -34.34
CA ILE A 31 -54.33 -15.60 -34.52
C ILE A 31 -54.77 -15.98 -35.95
N PRO A 32 -54.12 -15.48 -37.04
CA PRO A 32 -54.51 -15.87 -38.39
C PRO A 32 -54.36 -17.38 -38.66
N ARG A 33 -53.35 -18.02 -38.05
CA ARG A 33 -53.14 -19.47 -38.18
C ARG A 33 -54.24 -20.25 -37.46
N ILE A 34 -54.61 -19.84 -36.24
CA ILE A 34 -55.72 -20.46 -35.50
C ILE A 34 -57.00 -20.33 -36.30
N ASN A 35 -57.33 -19.13 -36.78
CA ASN A 35 -58.54 -18.90 -37.58
C ASN A 35 -58.57 -19.81 -38.81
N LYS A 36 -57.46 -19.95 -39.55
CA LYS A 36 -57.38 -20.82 -40.71
C LYS A 36 -57.54 -22.31 -40.36
N ILE A 37 -56.94 -22.77 -39.27
CA ILE A 37 -57.08 -24.16 -38.80
C ILE A 37 -58.54 -24.45 -38.45
N VAL A 38 -59.18 -23.56 -37.69
CA VAL A 38 -60.58 -23.74 -37.31
C VAL A 38 -61.49 -23.66 -38.53
N GLU A 39 -61.23 -22.74 -39.47
CA GLU A 39 -61.96 -22.67 -40.74
C GLU A 39 -61.91 -24.01 -41.49
N GLN A 40 -60.73 -24.60 -41.59
CA GLN A 40 -60.54 -25.91 -42.20
C GLN A 40 -61.23 -27.06 -41.43
N VAL A 41 -61.17 -27.05 -40.10
CA VAL A 41 -61.81 -28.09 -39.27
C VAL A 41 -63.33 -27.99 -39.33
N SER A 42 -63.89 -26.79 -39.18
CA SER A 42 -65.34 -26.56 -39.25
C SER A 42 -65.89 -26.89 -40.64
N THR A 43 -65.23 -26.47 -41.72
CA THR A 43 -65.65 -26.84 -43.09
C THR A 43 -65.50 -28.34 -43.33
N LYS A 44 -64.42 -28.98 -42.86
CA LYS A 44 -64.27 -30.44 -43.01
C LYS A 44 -65.35 -31.20 -42.24
N SER A 45 -65.65 -30.80 -41.01
CA SER A 45 -66.73 -31.39 -40.20
C SER A 45 -68.09 -31.19 -40.87
N PHE A 46 -68.35 -30.00 -41.39
CA PHE A 46 -69.57 -29.64 -42.11
C PHE A 46 -69.75 -30.47 -43.38
N LEU A 47 -68.69 -30.70 -44.16
CA LEU A 47 -68.73 -31.61 -45.31
C LEU A 47 -68.94 -33.06 -44.88
N GLN A 48 -68.20 -33.51 -43.85
CA GLN A 48 -68.23 -34.88 -43.39
C GLN A 48 -69.62 -35.29 -42.87
N GLU A 49 -70.35 -34.37 -42.23
CA GLU A 49 -71.76 -34.57 -41.84
C GLU A 49 -72.61 -34.93 -43.06
N VAL A 50 -72.59 -34.10 -44.10
CA VAL A 50 -73.38 -34.32 -45.33
C VAL A 50 -72.97 -35.60 -46.04
N VAL A 51 -71.66 -35.88 -46.16
CA VAL A 51 -71.16 -37.12 -46.78
C VAL A 51 -71.60 -38.36 -46.00
N SER A 52 -71.55 -38.31 -44.67
CA SER A 52 -71.91 -39.45 -43.82
C SER A 52 -73.40 -39.78 -43.95
N ILE A 53 -74.25 -38.75 -43.97
CA ILE A 53 -75.69 -38.87 -44.18
C ILE A 53 -75.99 -39.49 -45.56
N THR A 54 -75.33 -38.97 -46.59
CA THR A 54 -75.53 -39.37 -47.99
C THR A 54 -75.11 -40.83 -48.19
N ASN A 55 -73.95 -41.23 -47.68
CA ASN A 55 -73.45 -42.61 -47.76
C ASN A 55 -74.29 -43.61 -46.96
N ALA A 56 -74.94 -43.18 -45.89
CA ALA A 56 -75.87 -44.01 -45.13
C ALA A 56 -77.21 -44.24 -45.86
N GLY A 57 -77.43 -43.60 -47.02
CA GLY A 57 -78.64 -43.77 -47.83
C GLY A 57 -79.90 -43.19 -47.20
N VAL A 58 -79.74 -42.24 -46.26
CA VAL A 58 -80.85 -41.65 -45.48
C VAL A 58 -81.08 -40.16 -45.78
N SER A 59 -80.67 -39.69 -46.96
CA SER A 59 -80.76 -38.28 -47.38
C SER A 59 -82.16 -37.68 -47.18
N GLN A 60 -83.23 -38.47 -47.36
CA GLN A 60 -84.62 -38.02 -47.16
C GLN A 60 -85.07 -38.01 -45.69
N LYS A 61 -84.48 -38.84 -44.82
CA LYS A 61 -84.86 -38.88 -43.38
C LYS A 61 -84.29 -37.73 -42.58
N VAL A 62 -83.32 -37.01 -43.13
CA VAL A 62 -82.67 -35.88 -42.46
C VAL A 62 -83.63 -34.71 -42.25
N PHE A 63 -84.71 -34.64 -43.03
CA PHE A 63 -85.77 -33.64 -42.89
C PHE A 63 -86.75 -33.93 -41.76
N GLU A 64 -86.64 -35.07 -41.06
CA GLU A 64 -87.46 -35.42 -39.89
C GLU A 64 -87.00 -34.68 -38.61
N ARG A 65 -85.79 -34.09 -38.61
CA ARG A 65 -85.25 -33.29 -37.51
C ARG A 65 -84.64 -32.00 -38.04
N GLU A 66 -84.78 -30.92 -37.29
CA GLU A 66 -84.07 -29.68 -37.62
C GLU A 66 -82.56 -29.84 -37.38
N PRO A 67 -81.70 -29.34 -38.29
CA PRO A 67 -80.27 -29.30 -38.05
C PRO A 67 -79.93 -28.43 -36.84
N THR A 68 -78.82 -28.74 -36.18
CA THR A 68 -78.24 -27.92 -35.10
C THR A 68 -77.87 -26.51 -35.56
N PHE A 69 -77.53 -26.34 -36.84
CA PHE A 69 -77.31 -25.05 -37.47
C PHE A 69 -77.59 -25.11 -38.98
N GLY A 70 -78.02 -24.00 -39.58
CA GLY A 70 -78.33 -23.96 -41.01
C GLY A 70 -79.63 -24.68 -41.39
N TYR A 71 -79.68 -25.22 -42.60
CA TYR A 71 -80.83 -25.96 -43.13
C TYR A 71 -80.41 -26.95 -44.22
N TYR A 72 -81.18 -28.02 -44.38
CA TYR A 72 -80.98 -29.03 -45.41
C TYR A 72 -81.89 -28.75 -46.62
N TYR A 73 -81.46 -29.22 -47.78
CA TYR A 73 -82.27 -29.30 -48.98
C TYR A 73 -81.73 -30.36 -49.94
N LEU A 74 -82.61 -30.90 -50.76
CA LEU A 74 -82.37 -31.99 -51.68
C LEU A 74 -82.64 -31.50 -53.09
N ILE A 75 -81.70 -31.72 -53.99
CA ILE A 75 -81.76 -31.22 -55.37
C ILE A 75 -81.75 -32.41 -56.33
N ASP A 76 -82.61 -32.39 -57.34
CA ASP A 76 -82.56 -33.37 -58.43
C ASP A 76 -81.47 -33.03 -59.47
N GLU A 77 -81.26 -33.94 -60.42
CA GLU A 77 -80.29 -33.78 -61.51
C GLU A 77 -80.56 -32.55 -62.41
N ASN A 78 -81.79 -31.98 -62.34
CA ASN A 78 -82.22 -30.82 -63.12
C ASN A 78 -82.09 -29.49 -62.36
N GLY A 79 -81.63 -29.52 -61.11
CA GLY A 79 -81.44 -28.31 -60.28
C GLY A 79 -82.69 -27.85 -59.56
N ILE A 80 -83.72 -28.69 -59.48
CA ILE A 80 -84.97 -28.40 -58.78
C ILE A 80 -84.90 -28.96 -57.37
N THR A 81 -85.35 -28.15 -56.42
CA THR A 81 -85.39 -28.53 -55.01
C THR A 81 -86.54 -29.50 -54.78
N VAL A 82 -86.21 -30.76 -54.51
CA VAL A 82 -87.18 -31.84 -54.26
C VAL A 82 -87.68 -31.79 -52.82
N GLU A 83 -86.79 -31.49 -51.89
CA GLU A 83 -87.12 -31.41 -50.47
C GLU A 83 -86.27 -30.31 -49.81
N HIS A 84 -86.84 -29.61 -48.82
CA HIS A 84 -86.19 -28.51 -48.14
C HIS A 84 -86.69 -28.45 -46.70
N THR A 85 -85.83 -28.07 -45.74
CA THR A 85 -86.22 -27.92 -44.33
C THR A 85 -87.38 -26.91 -44.20
N ASP A 86 -87.26 -25.76 -44.84
CA ASP A 86 -88.38 -24.84 -45.10
C ASP A 86 -89.25 -25.31 -46.28
N LYS A 87 -90.45 -25.83 -45.97
CA LYS A 87 -91.36 -26.44 -46.96
C LYS A 87 -91.87 -25.46 -48.02
N GLN A 88 -91.76 -24.13 -47.82
CA GLN A 88 -92.15 -23.13 -48.84
C GLN A 88 -91.16 -23.04 -50.01
N LYS A 89 -89.98 -23.68 -49.90
CA LYS A 89 -88.89 -23.61 -50.89
C LYS A 89 -88.78 -24.86 -51.77
N VAL A 90 -89.71 -25.81 -51.63
CA VAL A 90 -89.79 -26.99 -52.49
C VAL A 90 -90.27 -26.59 -53.89
N GLY A 91 -89.65 -27.12 -54.94
CA GLY A 91 -89.92 -26.79 -56.34
C GLY A 91 -89.16 -25.57 -56.88
N LEU A 92 -88.30 -24.94 -56.07
CA LEU A 92 -87.48 -23.82 -56.52
C LEU A 92 -86.29 -24.30 -57.36
N ASP A 93 -85.99 -23.55 -58.43
CA ASP A 93 -84.80 -23.73 -59.25
C ASP A 93 -83.59 -23.07 -58.59
N VAL A 94 -82.65 -23.90 -58.16
CA VAL A 94 -81.44 -23.48 -57.44
C VAL A 94 -80.56 -22.58 -58.30
N ARG A 95 -80.57 -22.73 -59.64
CA ARG A 95 -79.80 -21.89 -60.57
C ARG A 95 -80.24 -20.43 -60.54
N LYS A 96 -81.55 -20.20 -60.34
CA LYS A 96 -82.11 -18.84 -60.23
C LYS A 96 -81.93 -18.27 -58.83
N ALA A 97 -82.01 -19.11 -57.80
CA ALA A 97 -81.89 -18.67 -56.41
C ALA A 97 -80.45 -18.36 -56.00
N VAL A 98 -79.48 -19.15 -56.48
CA VAL A 98 -78.05 -18.99 -56.20
C VAL A 98 -77.24 -19.24 -57.49
N PRO A 99 -76.95 -18.19 -58.26
CA PRO A 99 -76.16 -18.33 -59.50
C PRO A 99 -74.79 -18.98 -59.24
N GLY A 100 -74.42 -19.97 -60.05
CA GLY A 100 -73.12 -20.66 -60.01
C GLY A 100 -73.03 -21.84 -59.04
N LEU A 101 -73.99 -21.99 -58.11
CA LEU A 101 -73.97 -23.08 -57.13
C LEU A 101 -74.24 -24.43 -57.80
N PHE A 102 -75.25 -24.51 -58.66
CA PHE A 102 -75.65 -25.78 -59.25
C PHE A 102 -74.61 -26.30 -60.26
N GLU A 103 -73.99 -25.41 -61.03
CA GLU A 103 -72.88 -25.73 -61.94
C GLU A 103 -71.69 -26.32 -61.18
N TYR A 104 -71.41 -25.79 -59.98
CA TYR A 104 -70.35 -26.30 -59.10
C TYR A 104 -70.70 -27.68 -58.52
N ILE A 105 -71.97 -27.89 -58.14
CA ILE A 105 -72.48 -29.17 -57.63
C ILE A 105 -72.41 -30.27 -58.69
N GLN A 106 -72.77 -29.96 -59.94
CA GLN A 106 -72.68 -30.91 -61.05
C GLN A 106 -71.23 -31.26 -61.40
N SER A 107 -70.32 -30.27 -61.35
CA SER A 107 -68.91 -30.47 -61.68
C SER A 107 -68.16 -31.26 -60.60
N ASN A 108 -68.55 -31.10 -59.33
CA ASN A 108 -67.93 -31.76 -58.19
C ASN A 108 -68.98 -32.54 -57.44
N LYS A 109 -69.06 -33.88 -57.54
CA LYS A 109 -70.12 -34.68 -56.90
C LYS A 109 -70.17 -34.59 -55.36
N VAL A 110 -69.13 -34.05 -54.75
CA VAL A 110 -69.03 -33.79 -53.30
C VAL A 110 -68.19 -32.54 -53.08
N GLY A 111 -68.58 -31.67 -52.16
CA GLY A 111 -67.78 -30.50 -51.85
C GLY A 111 -68.48 -29.44 -51.00
N ILE A 112 -67.76 -28.35 -50.77
CA ILE A 112 -68.30 -27.14 -50.15
C ILE A 112 -68.24 -26.02 -51.17
N TYR A 113 -69.29 -25.22 -51.20
CA TYR A 113 -69.35 -23.96 -51.94
C TYR A 113 -69.73 -22.81 -51.02
N SER A 114 -69.14 -21.64 -51.21
CA SER A 114 -69.51 -20.44 -50.48
C SER A 114 -70.20 -19.45 -51.40
N TYR A 115 -71.31 -18.87 -50.95
CA TYR A 115 -72.11 -17.93 -51.73
C TYR A 115 -72.70 -16.85 -50.84
N THR A 116 -73.10 -15.74 -51.46
CA THR A 116 -73.80 -14.66 -50.76
C THR A 116 -75.26 -14.69 -51.18
N TYR A 117 -76.16 -14.81 -50.21
CA TYR A 117 -77.59 -14.79 -50.44
C TYR A 117 -78.23 -13.74 -49.54
N GLN A 118 -79.00 -12.81 -50.11
CA GLN A 118 -79.61 -11.68 -49.38
C GLN A 118 -78.61 -10.92 -48.48
N GLY A 119 -77.41 -10.64 -48.99
CA GLY A 119 -76.36 -9.90 -48.27
C GLY A 119 -75.62 -10.70 -47.19
N VAL A 120 -75.97 -11.95 -46.93
CA VAL A 120 -75.31 -12.79 -45.91
C VAL A 120 -74.50 -13.90 -46.56
N LYS A 121 -73.21 -14.00 -46.17
CA LYS A 121 -72.30 -15.05 -46.61
C LYS A 121 -72.74 -16.40 -46.01
N ARG A 122 -72.96 -17.39 -46.87
CA ARG A 122 -73.36 -18.75 -46.52
C ARG A 122 -72.39 -19.75 -47.10
N TYR A 123 -72.32 -20.91 -46.46
CA TYR A 123 -71.58 -22.07 -46.92
C TYR A 123 -72.58 -23.18 -47.14
N VAL A 124 -72.45 -23.92 -48.24
CA VAL A 124 -73.20 -25.13 -48.48
C VAL A 124 -72.23 -26.30 -48.65
N ALA A 125 -72.40 -27.32 -47.83
CA ALA A 125 -71.80 -28.63 -48.02
C ALA A 125 -72.79 -29.50 -48.77
N PHE A 126 -72.33 -30.29 -49.74
CA PHE A 126 -73.21 -31.13 -50.53
C PHE A 126 -72.54 -32.44 -50.96
N ALA A 127 -73.36 -33.47 -51.19
CA ALA A 127 -72.93 -34.79 -51.64
C ALA A 127 -74.03 -35.47 -52.47
N PHE A 128 -73.62 -36.23 -53.50
CA PHE A 128 -74.52 -36.98 -54.37
C PHE A 128 -74.75 -38.41 -53.85
N ASP A 129 -76.00 -38.80 -53.64
CA ASP A 129 -76.36 -40.16 -53.17
C ASP A 129 -76.61 -41.17 -54.30
N GLY A 130 -76.42 -40.76 -55.55
CA GLY A 130 -76.71 -41.58 -56.74
C GLY A 130 -78.02 -41.20 -57.44
N LYS A 131 -78.90 -40.42 -56.80
CA LYS A 131 -80.15 -39.92 -57.38
C LYS A 131 -80.40 -38.44 -57.11
N TYR A 132 -80.03 -37.96 -55.93
CA TYR A 132 -80.21 -36.59 -55.51
C TYR A 132 -78.92 -36.04 -54.89
N TYR A 133 -78.80 -34.71 -54.90
CA TYR A 133 -77.77 -34.00 -54.16
C TYR A 133 -78.36 -33.56 -52.83
N LEU A 134 -77.86 -34.13 -51.74
CA LEU A 134 -78.12 -33.59 -50.41
C LEU A 134 -77.22 -32.37 -50.20
N ALA A 135 -77.81 -31.26 -49.80
CA ALA A 135 -77.13 -30.02 -49.50
C ALA A 135 -77.50 -29.54 -48.10
N HIS A 136 -76.51 -29.09 -47.35
CA HIS A 136 -76.65 -28.45 -46.05
C HIS A 136 -76.09 -27.04 -46.17
N ALA A 137 -76.92 -26.02 -46.03
CA ALA A 137 -76.49 -24.63 -46.06
C ALA A 137 -76.51 -24.01 -44.67
N ALA A 138 -75.43 -23.35 -44.28
CA ALA A 138 -75.28 -22.64 -43.01
C ALA A 138 -74.81 -21.21 -43.24
N ARG A 139 -75.22 -20.27 -42.40
CA ARG A 139 -74.64 -18.91 -42.42
C ARG A 139 -73.26 -18.90 -41.79
N HIS A 140 -72.43 -17.93 -42.17
CA HIS A 140 -71.08 -17.79 -41.63
C HIS A 140 -71.06 -17.60 -40.09
N ASP A 141 -71.98 -16.81 -39.55
CA ASP A 141 -72.15 -16.58 -38.11
C ASP A 141 -72.62 -17.84 -37.36
N GLU A 142 -73.37 -18.73 -38.02
CA GLU A 142 -73.81 -20.00 -37.44
C GLU A 142 -72.69 -21.04 -37.47
N LEU A 143 -71.99 -21.18 -38.61
CA LEU A 143 -70.91 -22.15 -38.79
C LEU A 143 -69.67 -21.84 -37.93
N TYR A 144 -69.41 -20.56 -37.64
CA TYR A 144 -68.26 -20.09 -36.86
C TYR A 144 -68.63 -19.37 -35.55
N GLY A 145 -69.91 -19.40 -35.15
CA GLY A 145 -70.40 -18.62 -34.00
C GLY A 145 -69.77 -19.01 -32.67
N GLU A 146 -69.60 -20.32 -32.43
CA GLU A 146 -68.91 -20.82 -31.24
C GLU A 146 -67.46 -20.33 -31.17
N LEU A 147 -66.74 -20.31 -32.30
CA LEU A 147 -65.38 -19.76 -32.38
C LEU A 147 -65.36 -18.26 -32.10
N ALA A 148 -66.28 -17.49 -32.68
CA ALA A 148 -66.35 -16.05 -32.46
C ALA A 148 -66.64 -15.72 -30.98
N SER A 149 -67.50 -16.51 -30.33
CA SER A 149 -67.79 -16.36 -28.90
C SER A 149 -66.59 -16.70 -28.02
N PHE A 150 -65.83 -17.75 -28.37
CA PHE A 150 -64.59 -18.13 -27.70
C PHE A 150 -63.52 -17.04 -27.85
N LEU A 151 -63.28 -16.56 -29.08
CA LEU A 151 -62.32 -15.49 -29.35
C LEU A 151 -62.69 -14.21 -28.60
N SER A 152 -63.96 -13.80 -28.61
CA SER A 152 -64.44 -12.65 -27.83
C SER A 152 -64.18 -12.82 -26.34
N SER A 153 -64.44 -14.01 -25.78
CA SER A 153 -64.22 -14.29 -24.36
C SER A 153 -62.73 -14.30 -24.00
N PHE A 154 -61.89 -14.85 -24.88
CA PHE A 154 -60.44 -14.83 -24.76
C PHE A 154 -59.90 -13.39 -24.72
N PHE A 155 -60.33 -12.51 -25.65
CA PHE A 155 -59.87 -11.12 -25.66
C PHE A 155 -60.38 -10.30 -24.46
N LYS A 156 -61.61 -10.52 -24.00
CA LYS A 156 -62.19 -9.76 -22.89
C LYS A 156 -61.58 -10.11 -21.54
N PHE A 157 -61.27 -11.38 -21.31
CA PHE A 157 -60.83 -11.85 -19.99
C PHE A 157 -59.34 -12.21 -19.93
N ILE A 158 -58.80 -12.91 -20.92
CA ILE A 158 -57.44 -13.45 -20.85
C ILE A 158 -56.37 -12.39 -21.16
N VAL A 159 -56.62 -11.52 -22.15
CA VAL A 159 -55.63 -10.50 -22.56
C VAL A 159 -55.34 -9.46 -21.46
N PRO A 160 -56.34 -8.88 -20.75
CA PRO A 160 -56.06 -7.95 -19.65
C PRO A 160 -55.26 -8.59 -18.51
N ILE A 161 -55.56 -9.84 -18.17
CA ILE A 161 -54.82 -10.60 -17.15
C ILE A 161 -53.36 -10.78 -17.57
N LEU A 162 -53.11 -11.14 -18.84
CA LEU A 162 -51.75 -11.27 -19.38
C LEU A 162 -50.98 -9.94 -19.35
N ILE A 163 -51.63 -8.81 -19.62
CA ILE A 163 -51.00 -7.48 -19.55
C ILE A 163 -50.56 -7.18 -18.12
N VAL A 164 -51.45 -7.36 -17.13
CA VAL A 164 -51.12 -7.13 -15.72
C VAL A 164 -49.97 -8.04 -15.27
N LEU A 165 -50.04 -9.33 -15.63
CA LEU A 165 -49.00 -10.31 -15.29
C LEU A 165 -47.66 -9.97 -15.94
N THR A 166 -47.67 -9.35 -17.13
CA THR A 166 -46.47 -8.84 -17.80
C THR A 166 -45.84 -7.67 -17.05
N PHE A 167 -46.63 -6.72 -16.54
CA PHE A 167 -46.10 -5.64 -15.70
C PHE A 167 -45.48 -6.16 -14.40
N VAL A 168 -46.14 -7.13 -13.77
CA VAL A 168 -45.62 -7.78 -12.55
C VAL A 168 -44.31 -8.52 -12.86
N ALA A 169 -44.28 -9.35 -13.91
CA ALA A 169 -43.07 -10.04 -14.33
C ALA A 169 -41.95 -9.06 -14.72
N GLY A 170 -42.29 -7.97 -15.44
CA GLY A 170 -41.35 -6.91 -15.80
C GLY A 170 -40.72 -6.23 -14.59
N PHE A 171 -41.50 -5.98 -13.53
CA PHE A 171 -40.99 -5.45 -12.27
C PHE A 171 -40.00 -6.43 -11.60
N PHE A 172 -40.35 -7.72 -11.51
CA PHE A 172 -39.47 -8.73 -10.92
C PHE A 172 -38.18 -8.92 -11.71
N VAL A 173 -38.27 -8.96 -13.05
CA VAL A 173 -37.11 -9.07 -13.94
C VAL A 173 -36.22 -7.84 -13.83
N ALA A 174 -36.80 -6.64 -13.81
CA ALA A 174 -36.04 -5.41 -13.63
C ALA A 174 -35.30 -5.40 -12.29
N GLU A 175 -35.95 -5.80 -11.19
CA GLU A 175 -35.31 -5.88 -9.88
C GLU A 175 -34.21 -6.96 -9.83
N LEU A 176 -34.42 -8.11 -10.49
CA LEU A 176 -33.42 -9.17 -10.60
C LEU A 176 -32.17 -8.71 -11.37
N LEU A 177 -32.36 -8.03 -12.50
CA LEU A 177 -31.27 -7.55 -13.35
C LEU A 177 -30.49 -6.40 -12.69
N LEU A 178 -31.17 -5.50 -11.97
CA LEU A 178 -30.53 -4.32 -11.36
C LEU A 178 -29.89 -4.59 -9.99
N LYS A 179 -30.23 -5.71 -9.31
CA LYS A 179 -29.67 -6.03 -8.00
C LYS A 179 -28.15 -6.15 -8.01
N ARG A 180 -27.57 -6.82 -9.01
CA ARG A 180 -26.11 -7.03 -9.12
C ARG A 180 -25.36 -5.72 -9.44
N PRO A 181 -25.71 -4.95 -10.50
CA PRO A 181 -25.07 -3.67 -10.78
C PRO A 181 -25.14 -2.69 -9.62
N ARG A 182 -26.28 -2.59 -8.91
CA ARG A 182 -26.41 -1.72 -7.72
C ARG A 182 -25.43 -2.06 -6.62
N TYR A 183 -25.30 -3.35 -6.31
CA TYR A 183 -24.35 -3.80 -5.30
C TYR A 183 -22.90 -3.47 -5.73
N GLN A 184 -22.57 -3.70 -6.99
CA GLN A 184 -21.26 -3.35 -7.55
C GLN A 184 -20.98 -1.84 -7.45
N LEU A 185 -21.93 -0.98 -7.80
CA LEU A 185 -21.79 0.49 -7.67
C LEU A 185 -21.54 0.94 -6.23
N GLN A 186 -22.21 0.31 -5.24
CA GLN A 186 -21.97 0.62 -3.83
C GLN A 186 -20.57 0.21 -3.38
N VAL A 187 -20.11 -0.97 -3.80
CA VAL A 187 -18.75 -1.45 -3.52
C VAL A 187 -17.73 -0.52 -4.18
N SER A 188 -17.90 -0.16 -5.46
CA SER A 188 -17.01 0.76 -6.17
C SER A 188 -16.96 2.15 -5.53
N ASN A 189 -18.09 2.72 -5.10
CA ASN A 189 -18.09 4.00 -4.38
C ASN A 189 -17.35 3.94 -3.05
N ASN A 190 -17.49 2.83 -2.29
CA ASN A 190 -16.75 2.65 -1.06
C ASN A 190 -15.24 2.49 -1.32
N LEU A 191 -14.86 1.79 -2.40
CA LEU A 191 -13.46 1.67 -2.82
C LEU A 191 -12.87 3.04 -3.18
N VAL A 192 -13.57 3.85 -3.98
CA VAL A 192 -13.15 5.22 -4.32
C VAL A 192 -12.93 6.07 -3.07
N ARG A 193 -13.87 6.02 -2.12
CA ARG A 193 -13.74 6.76 -0.85
C ARG A 193 -12.52 6.29 -0.07
N ASN A 194 -12.36 4.98 0.11
CA ASN A 194 -11.23 4.41 0.86
C ASN A 194 -9.88 4.74 0.20
N ILE A 195 -9.79 4.67 -1.13
CA ILE A 195 -8.57 5.04 -1.86
C ILE A 195 -8.29 6.53 -1.70
N SER A 196 -9.31 7.39 -1.80
CA SER A 196 -9.15 8.85 -1.60
C SER A 196 -8.64 9.18 -0.18
N GLU A 197 -9.16 8.51 0.84
CA GLU A 197 -8.68 8.65 2.23
C GLU A 197 -7.23 8.18 2.36
N ASN A 198 -6.88 7.03 1.76
CA ASN A 198 -5.52 6.52 1.75
C ASN A 198 -4.53 7.46 1.04
N ILE A 199 -4.93 8.08 -0.08
CA ILE A 199 -4.11 9.07 -0.80
C ILE A 199 -3.73 10.24 0.12
N ILE A 200 -4.68 10.76 0.91
CA ILE A 200 -4.41 11.86 1.86
C ILE A 200 -3.40 11.41 2.92
N HIS A 201 -3.57 10.20 3.46
CA HIS A 201 -2.62 9.64 4.41
C HIS A 201 -1.23 9.46 3.79
N THR A 202 -1.15 8.94 2.56
CA THR A 202 0.14 8.79 1.84
C THR A 202 0.81 10.13 1.59
N PHE A 203 0.06 11.18 1.21
CA PHE A 203 0.62 12.54 1.08
C PHE A 203 1.20 13.07 2.40
N SER A 204 0.50 12.86 3.52
CA SER A 204 1.02 13.24 4.85
C SER A 204 2.33 12.51 5.15
N SER A 205 2.39 11.21 4.89
CA SER A 205 3.62 10.42 5.08
C SER A 205 4.75 10.89 4.17
N VAL A 206 4.47 11.24 2.91
CA VAL A 206 5.49 11.81 2.00
C VAL A 206 6.02 13.14 2.54
N SER A 207 5.15 14.02 3.03
CA SER A 207 5.59 15.29 3.64
C SER A 207 6.43 15.08 4.90
N GLU A 208 6.09 14.10 5.73
CA GLU A 208 6.89 13.73 6.91
C GLU A 208 8.25 13.16 6.51
N ILE A 209 8.30 12.29 5.51
CA ILE A 209 9.56 11.73 4.97
C ILE A 209 10.43 12.85 4.40
N LYS A 210 9.85 13.83 3.69
CA LYS A 210 10.56 15.01 3.19
C LYS A 210 11.17 15.84 4.31
N ALA A 211 10.40 16.15 5.36
CA ALA A 211 10.91 16.87 6.53
C ALA A 211 12.02 16.08 7.24
N MET A 212 11.92 14.74 7.28
CA MET A 212 12.97 13.89 7.82
C MET A 212 14.23 13.90 6.96
N ALA A 213 14.11 13.93 5.63
CA ALA A 213 15.24 14.09 4.72
C ALA A 213 15.93 15.46 4.90
N GLU A 214 15.17 16.55 4.99
CA GLU A 214 15.70 17.90 5.27
C GLU A 214 16.45 17.96 6.61
N ASN A 215 15.89 17.37 7.67
CA ASN A 215 16.55 17.30 8.97
C ASN A 215 17.82 16.44 8.93
N THR A 216 17.81 15.34 8.18
CA THR A 216 18.97 14.46 8.02
C THR A 216 20.08 15.17 7.27
N GLU A 217 19.75 15.93 6.22
CA GLU A 217 20.69 16.76 5.47
C GLU A 217 21.34 17.83 6.35
N GLY A 218 20.52 18.52 7.16
CA GLY A 218 21.01 19.51 8.12
C GLY A 218 21.94 18.89 9.16
N ALA A 219 21.61 17.68 9.65
CA ALA A 219 22.44 16.95 10.59
C ALA A 219 23.77 16.49 9.97
N ALA A 220 23.75 15.99 8.73
CA ALA A 220 24.96 15.61 7.99
C ALA A 220 25.89 16.81 7.75
N THR A 221 25.32 17.94 7.30
CA THR A 221 26.09 19.19 7.11
C THR A 221 26.72 19.69 8.43
N GLN A 222 25.98 19.59 9.54
CA GLN A 222 26.50 19.97 10.85
C GLN A 222 27.61 19.01 11.32
N LEU A 223 27.45 17.72 11.04
CA LEU A 223 28.45 16.70 11.32
C LEU A 223 29.75 16.97 10.57
N ASP A 224 29.68 17.36 9.29
CA ASP A 224 30.85 17.72 8.48
C ASP A 224 31.64 18.87 9.11
N ARG A 225 30.97 19.95 9.53
CA ARG A 225 31.64 21.07 10.22
C ARG A 225 32.31 20.63 11.52
N SER A 226 31.61 19.83 12.32
CA SER A 226 32.17 19.30 13.56
C SER A 226 33.37 18.36 13.31
N LEU A 227 33.38 17.63 12.20
CA LEU A 227 34.52 16.80 11.81
C LEU A 227 35.72 17.64 11.36
N GLU A 228 35.50 18.74 10.63
CA GLU A 228 36.57 19.69 10.27
C GLU A 228 37.21 20.31 11.52
N GLU A 229 36.39 20.79 12.46
CA GLU A 229 36.86 21.34 13.74
C GLU A 229 37.62 20.29 14.56
N PHE A 230 37.10 19.06 14.63
CA PHE A 230 37.74 17.98 15.37
C PHE A 230 39.06 17.52 14.72
N ALA A 231 39.14 17.52 13.39
CA ALA A 231 40.38 17.26 12.66
C ALA A 231 41.45 18.32 12.95
N ALA A 232 41.07 19.60 12.95
CA ALA A 232 41.97 20.70 13.30
C ALA A 232 42.47 20.57 14.75
N TYR A 233 41.56 20.25 15.68
CA TYR A 233 41.91 20.00 17.08
C TYR A 233 42.89 18.83 17.26
N LEU A 234 42.72 17.73 16.50
CA LEU A 234 43.63 16.59 16.55
C LEU A 234 45.04 16.94 16.07
N GLU A 235 45.16 17.74 15.01
CA GLU A 235 46.46 18.23 14.53
C GLU A 235 47.13 19.16 15.55
N GLU A 236 46.38 20.08 16.15
CA GLU A 236 46.89 20.95 17.22
C GLU A 236 47.35 20.12 18.43
N SER A 237 46.54 19.17 18.89
CA SER A 237 46.87 18.28 20.00
C SER A 237 48.13 17.47 19.73
N ARG A 238 48.34 17.01 18.50
CA ARG A 238 49.53 16.27 18.09
C ARG A 238 50.78 17.15 18.12
N ALA A 239 50.69 18.38 17.60
CA ALA A 239 51.78 19.35 17.63
C ALA A 239 52.17 19.76 19.05
N GLU A 240 51.19 19.98 19.94
CA GLU A 240 51.43 20.30 21.35
C GLU A 240 52.08 19.12 22.10
N THR A 241 51.61 17.89 21.81
CA THR A 241 52.18 16.66 22.39
C THR A 241 53.63 16.47 21.95
N GLU A 242 53.94 16.68 20.68
CA GLU A 242 55.31 16.61 20.15
C GLU A 242 56.23 17.66 20.78
N THR A 243 55.73 18.90 20.92
CA THR A 243 56.45 19.98 21.62
C THR A 243 56.76 19.60 23.07
N THR A 244 55.80 18.98 23.76
CA THR A 244 55.97 18.52 25.14
C THR A 244 57.00 17.39 25.25
N ILE A 245 57.02 16.45 24.30
CA ILE A 245 58.03 15.39 24.24
C ILE A 245 59.43 15.97 24.05
N ASN A 246 59.57 17.00 23.20
CA ASN A 246 60.85 17.69 23.01
C ASN A 246 61.30 18.38 24.31
N GLY A 247 60.38 19.07 25.01
CA GLY A 247 60.67 19.65 26.33
C GLY A 247 61.10 18.62 27.38
N LEU A 248 60.53 17.40 27.36
CA LEU A 248 60.98 16.31 28.23
C LEU A 248 62.40 15.84 27.92
N ASN A 249 62.82 15.87 26.66
CA ASN A 249 64.19 15.51 26.28
C ASN A 249 65.19 16.52 26.86
N GLU A 250 64.91 17.81 26.73
CA GLU A 250 65.72 18.88 27.34
C GLU A 250 65.77 18.76 28.87
N PHE A 251 64.63 18.46 29.49
CA PHE A 251 64.54 18.28 30.92
C PHE A 251 65.30 17.04 31.40
N THR A 252 65.30 15.96 30.61
CA THR A 252 66.11 14.75 30.87
C THR A 252 67.61 15.10 30.86
N ASN A 253 68.08 15.83 29.84
CA ASN A 253 69.47 16.28 29.76
C ASN A 253 69.85 17.17 30.96
N THR A 254 68.93 18.03 31.41
CA THR A 254 69.15 18.87 32.60
C THR A 254 69.33 18.03 33.86
N ILE A 255 68.54 16.97 34.04
CA ILE A 255 68.67 16.06 35.18
C ILE A 255 70.00 15.30 35.12
N GLU A 256 70.43 14.85 33.94
CA GLU A 256 71.74 14.21 33.77
C GLU A 256 72.90 15.14 34.19
N GLN A 257 72.83 16.42 33.82
CA GLN A 257 73.80 17.43 34.28
C GLN A 257 73.76 17.64 35.79
N ILE A 258 72.57 17.66 36.42
CA ILE A 258 72.46 17.77 37.88
C ILE A 258 73.08 16.56 38.56
N THR A 259 72.86 15.35 38.05
CA THR A 259 73.49 14.13 38.56
C THR A 259 75.02 14.19 38.46
N GLU A 260 75.56 14.67 37.34
CA GLU A 260 76.99 14.85 37.14
C GLU A 260 77.59 15.85 38.16
N TYR A 261 76.96 17.03 38.31
CA TYR A 261 77.43 18.04 39.26
C TYR A 261 77.30 17.58 40.72
N THR A 262 76.25 16.83 41.05
CA THR A 262 76.06 16.25 42.39
C THR A 262 77.16 15.24 42.70
N SER A 263 77.55 14.42 41.73
CA SER A 263 78.69 13.49 41.87
C SER A 263 80.01 14.23 42.07
N LYS A 264 80.27 15.29 41.29
CA LYS A 264 81.45 16.16 41.47
C LYS A 264 81.47 16.81 42.85
N LEU A 265 80.32 17.28 43.34
CA LEU A 265 80.20 17.86 44.68
C LEU A 265 80.46 16.82 45.78
N ALA A 266 79.98 15.58 45.62
CA ALA A 266 80.27 14.49 46.55
C ALA A 266 81.78 14.24 46.71
N MET A 267 82.49 14.13 45.58
CA MET A 267 83.96 13.95 45.57
C MET A 267 84.70 15.12 46.23
N LEU A 268 84.23 16.35 45.98
CA LEU A 268 84.81 17.56 46.60
C LEU A 268 84.61 17.56 48.11
N THR A 269 83.41 17.24 48.59
CA THR A 269 83.08 17.13 50.02
C THR A 269 83.96 16.09 50.71
N GLU A 270 84.17 14.92 50.09
CA GLU A 270 85.08 13.89 50.63
C GLU A 270 86.53 14.40 50.72
N SER A 271 87.02 15.08 49.68
CA SER A 271 88.37 15.66 49.67
C SER A 271 88.54 16.74 50.74
N LEU A 272 87.53 17.59 50.93
CA LEU A 272 87.52 18.60 52.00
C LEU A 272 87.44 17.97 53.38
N GLY A 273 86.74 16.84 53.53
CA GLY A 273 86.72 16.05 54.76
C GLY A 273 88.11 15.57 55.14
N LYS A 274 88.84 14.96 54.19
CA LYS A 274 90.24 14.53 54.39
C LYS A 274 91.17 15.69 54.74
N LEU A 275 90.97 16.85 54.14
CA LEU A 275 91.74 18.06 54.46
C LEU A 275 91.45 18.55 55.88
N THR A 276 90.19 18.53 56.29
CA THR A 276 89.74 18.93 57.64
C THR A 276 90.33 18.01 58.72
N ASP A 277 90.38 16.71 58.45
CA ASP A 277 91.00 15.72 59.34
C ASP A 277 92.51 16.01 59.49
N LYS A 278 93.21 16.29 58.39
CA LYS A 278 94.63 16.71 58.43
C LYS A 278 94.87 18.00 59.20
N ILE A 279 93.97 18.99 59.12
CA ILE A 279 94.09 20.23 59.91
C ILE A 279 93.98 19.92 61.41
N THR A 280 93.09 19.00 61.77
CA THR A 280 92.96 18.52 63.17
C THR A 280 94.26 17.86 63.62
N ASP A 281 94.83 16.95 62.83
CA ASP A 281 96.10 16.27 63.13
C ASP A 281 97.28 17.25 63.26
N ILE A 282 97.36 18.25 62.38
CA ILE A 282 98.37 19.32 62.42
C ILE A 282 98.21 20.15 63.69
N SER A 283 96.98 20.53 64.04
CA SER A 283 96.69 21.29 65.26
C SER A 283 97.12 20.49 66.50
N ASP A 284 96.75 19.21 66.59
CA ASP A 284 97.18 18.35 67.70
C ASP A 284 98.72 18.25 67.79
N SER A 285 99.41 18.16 66.65
CA SER A 285 100.88 18.17 66.59
C SER A 285 101.50 19.51 67.05
N ILE A 286 100.91 20.64 66.64
CA ILE A 286 101.33 21.99 67.06
C ILE A 286 101.15 22.16 68.57
N THR A 287 100.05 21.67 69.13
CA THR A 287 99.78 21.70 70.58
C THR A 287 100.87 20.96 71.35
N VAL A 288 101.23 19.75 70.91
CA VAL A 288 102.32 18.97 71.53
C VAL A 288 103.65 19.71 71.43
N LEU A 289 103.94 20.31 70.27
CA LEU A 289 105.18 21.07 70.07
C LEU A 289 105.24 22.30 71.00
N ALA A 290 104.12 23.03 71.14
CA ALA A 290 104.01 24.18 72.03
C ALA A 290 104.21 23.79 73.50
N ILE A 291 103.63 22.66 73.94
CA ILE A 291 103.85 22.11 75.28
C ILE A 291 105.34 21.78 75.49
N ASN A 292 105.99 21.13 74.51
CA ASN A 292 107.41 20.80 74.59
C ASN A 292 108.30 22.06 74.68
N VAL A 293 107.98 23.11 73.91
CA VAL A 293 108.67 24.40 74.00
C VAL A 293 108.44 25.06 75.35
N SER A 294 107.21 25.06 75.88
CA SER A 294 106.90 25.59 77.22
C SER A 294 107.66 24.86 78.33
N ILE A 295 107.75 23.53 78.25
CA ILE A 295 108.52 22.72 79.21
C ILE A 295 110.01 23.02 79.10
N GLU A 296 110.59 23.06 77.90
CA GLU A 296 112.03 23.25 77.73
C GLU A 296 112.48 24.68 78.09
N THR A 297 111.64 25.67 77.79
CA THR A 297 111.86 27.08 78.17
C THR A 297 111.79 27.29 79.68
N SER A 298 110.96 26.52 80.39
CA SER A 298 110.93 26.52 81.87
C SER A 298 112.24 26.02 82.50
N LYS A 299 113.07 25.23 81.78
CA LYS A 299 114.34 24.70 82.29
C LYS A 299 115.53 25.66 82.12
N GLN A 300 115.55 26.51 81.10
CA GLN A 300 116.70 27.39 80.78
C GLN A 300 116.58 28.77 81.46
N ASN A 301 117.69 29.44 81.81
CA ASN A 301 117.69 30.73 82.54
C ASN A 301 117.62 31.99 81.64
N ILE A 302 117.31 31.86 80.34
CA ILE A 302 117.31 32.97 79.38
C ILE A 302 115.88 33.14 78.83
N ASP A 303 115.31 34.34 79.01
CA ASP A 303 114.05 34.83 78.42
C ASP A 303 112.79 33.93 78.58
N ARG A 304 112.57 33.42 79.80
CA ARG A 304 111.46 32.49 80.13
C ARG A 304 110.06 33.06 79.87
N GLU A 305 109.83 34.33 80.21
CA GLU A 305 108.50 34.95 80.07
C GLU A 305 108.12 35.12 78.60
N GLY A 306 109.04 35.60 77.75
CA GLY A 306 108.81 35.79 76.32
C GLY A 306 108.50 34.48 75.61
N LEU A 307 109.31 33.43 75.85
CA LEU A 307 109.15 32.13 75.20
C LEU A 307 107.94 31.34 75.71
N SER A 308 107.61 31.44 77.01
CA SER A 308 106.38 30.84 77.55
C SER A 308 105.14 31.49 76.96
N ARG A 309 105.14 32.82 76.78
CA ARG A 309 104.02 33.54 76.16
C ARG A 309 103.86 33.18 74.68
N ILE A 310 104.96 32.94 73.97
CA ILE A 310 104.91 32.41 72.59
C ILE A 310 104.28 31.02 72.55
N ALA A 311 104.68 30.11 73.45
CA ALA A 311 104.08 28.78 73.52
C ALA A 311 102.57 28.83 73.84
N GLU A 312 102.15 29.72 74.73
CA GLU A 312 100.73 29.96 75.05
C GLU A 312 99.95 30.47 73.83
N MET A 313 100.49 31.45 73.09
CA MET A 313 99.88 31.92 71.84
C MET A 313 99.79 30.83 70.77
N ILE A 314 100.78 29.93 70.67
CA ILE A 314 100.75 28.79 69.74
C ILE A 314 99.66 27.78 70.14
N MET A 315 99.50 27.48 71.44
CA MET A 315 98.42 26.62 71.94
C MET A 315 97.04 27.21 71.66
N GLU A 316 96.88 28.52 71.87
CA GLU A 316 95.62 29.22 71.58
C GLU A 316 95.30 29.19 70.08
N LEU A 317 96.28 29.46 69.21
CA LEU A 317 96.15 29.34 67.76
C LEU A 317 95.79 27.91 67.32
N SER A 318 96.43 26.92 67.92
CA SER A 318 96.16 25.50 67.64
C SER A 318 94.73 25.09 68.04
N ASN A 319 94.29 25.47 69.25
CA ASN A 319 92.92 25.23 69.69
C ASN A 319 91.90 25.94 68.79
N SER A 320 92.20 27.16 68.33
CA SER A 320 91.37 27.87 67.36
C SER A 320 91.29 27.13 66.03
N ALA A 321 92.43 26.66 65.49
CA ALA A 321 92.47 25.88 64.26
C ALA A 321 91.71 24.55 64.37
N ARG A 322 91.80 23.87 65.53
CA ARG A 322 91.04 22.65 65.82
C ARG A 322 89.54 22.90 65.90
N ASN A 323 89.11 23.98 66.53
CA ASN A 323 87.70 24.37 66.57
C ASN A 323 87.15 24.70 65.19
N LEU A 324 87.91 25.46 64.37
CA LEU A 324 87.56 25.72 62.97
C LEU A 324 87.46 24.44 62.14
N ALA A 325 88.37 23.49 62.33
CA ALA A 325 88.30 22.18 61.66
C ALA A 325 87.04 21.42 62.07
N LYS A 326 86.67 21.43 63.36
CA LYS A 326 85.43 20.82 63.85
C LYS A 326 84.18 21.46 63.23
N GLU A 327 84.11 22.78 63.16
CA GLU A 327 83.02 23.51 62.50
C GLU A 327 82.97 23.22 60.99
N GLY A 328 84.13 23.12 60.34
CA GLY A 328 84.26 22.70 58.94
C GLY A 328 83.73 21.27 58.72
N ARG A 329 84.07 20.34 59.61
CA ARG A 329 83.58 18.95 59.57
C ARG A 329 82.07 18.88 59.65
N GLN A 330 81.47 19.63 60.58
CA GLN A 330 80.03 19.68 60.73
C GLN A 330 79.33 20.32 59.52
N SER A 331 79.96 21.33 58.91
CA SER A 331 79.47 21.91 57.65
C SER A 331 79.51 20.91 56.49
N LEU A 332 80.57 20.10 56.39
CA LEU A 332 80.69 19.07 55.36
C LEU A 332 79.67 17.94 55.52
N GLU A 333 79.37 17.53 56.75
CA GLU A 333 78.29 16.56 57.04
C GLU A 333 76.93 17.07 56.55
N ASN A 334 76.65 18.37 56.74
CA ASN A 334 75.44 18.98 56.19
C ASN A 334 75.42 18.95 54.65
N VAL A 335 76.56 19.20 54.00
CA VAL A 335 76.68 19.12 52.53
C VAL A 335 76.49 17.68 52.04
N GLU A 336 77.03 16.68 52.74
CA GLU A 336 76.85 15.26 52.41
C GLU A 336 75.37 14.83 52.46
N ASN A 337 74.64 15.31 53.48
CA ASN A 337 73.19 15.11 53.58
C ASN A 337 72.43 15.75 52.41
N ILE A 338 72.84 16.95 51.96
CA ILE A 338 72.26 17.63 50.79
C ILE A 338 72.54 16.84 49.50
N VAL A 339 73.76 16.35 49.31
CA VAL A 339 74.15 15.53 48.15
C VAL A 339 73.31 14.25 48.07
N THR A 340 73.15 13.56 49.20
CA THR A 340 72.33 12.33 49.29
C THR A 340 70.87 12.63 48.95
N SER A 341 70.32 13.68 49.54
CA SER A 341 68.93 14.11 49.28
C SER A 341 68.72 14.50 47.82
N THR A 342 69.67 15.22 47.22
CA THR A 342 69.61 15.66 45.82
C THR A 342 69.62 14.45 44.88
N THR A 343 70.47 13.45 45.16
CA THR A 343 70.56 12.21 44.37
C THR A 343 69.23 11.46 44.37
N LEU A 344 68.60 11.27 45.54
CA LEU A 344 67.29 10.62 45.67
C LEU A 344 66.18 11.38 44.93
N ILE A 345 66.20 12.72 44.98
CA ILE A 345 65.23 13.56 44.26
C ILE A 345 65.42 13.42 42.75
N THR A 346 66.67 13.47 42.25
CA THR A 346 66.94 13.29 40.81
C THR A 346 66.49 11.94 40.31
N GLU A 347 66.73 10.85 41.05
CA GLU A 347 66.27 9.51 40.67
C GLU A 347 64.73 9.44 40.60
N LYS A 348 64.05 10.04 41.58
CA LYS A 348 62.58 10.13 41.60
C LYS A 348 62.04 10.93 40.42
N ILE A 349 62.71 12.01 40.03
CA ILE A 349 62.35 12.81 38.86
C ILE A 349 62.53 11.99 37.58
N THR A 350 63.65 11.31 37.39
CA THR A 350 63.90 10.45 36.22
C THR A 350 62.82 9.39 36.04
N LYS A 351 62.41 8.73 37.13
CA LYS A 351 61.31 7.76 37.10
C LYS A 351 59.98 8.41 36.69
N ARG A 352 59.68 9.61 37.20
CA ARG A 352 58.48 10.37 36.81
C ARG A 352 58.52 10.78 35.34
N LEU A 353 59.65 11.24 34.81
CA LEU A 353 59.79 11.60 33.40
C LEU A 353 59.51 10.42 32.47
N THR A 354 59.97 9.23 32.85
CA THR A 354 59.69 8.00 32.08
C THR A 354 58.18 7.74 31.99
N SER A 355 57.46 7.86 33.12
CA SER A 355 55.99 7.69 33.15
C SER A 355 55.24 8.79 32.37
N VAL A 356 55.71 10.04 32.41
CA VAL A 356 55.12 11.12 31.60
C VAL A 356 55.34 10.86 30.11
N ARG A 357 56.54 10.42 29.71
CA ARG A 357 56.84 10.06 28.31
C ARG A 357 55.94 8.93 27.80
N GLU A 358 55.72 7.89 28.60
CA GLU A 358 54.80 6.80 28.27
C GLU A 358 53.34 7.29 28.10
N SER A 359 52.90 8.19 28.98
CA SER A 359 51.57 8.81 28.88
C SER A 359 51.40 9.64 27.61
N LEU A 360 52.41 10.43 27.23
CA LEU A 360 52.39 11.22 25.99
C LEU A 360 52.40 10.31 24.74
N ASN A 361 53.16 9.21 24.75
CA ASN A 361 53.11 8.23 23.68
C ASN A 361 51.71 7.61 23.53
N THR A 362 51.03 7.36 24.64
CA THR A 362 49.62 6.89 24.62
C THR A 362 48.70 7.94 24.02
N ILE A 363 48.89 9.22 24.35
CA ILE A 363 48.13 10.35 23.75
C ILE A 363 48.36 10.40 22.23
N LEU A 364 49.60 10.23 21.75
CA LEU A 364 49.89 10.16 20.31
C LEU A 364 49.15 9.00 19.61
N GLN A 365 49.15 7.82 20.22
CA GLN A 365 48.42 6.67 19.68
C GLN A 365 46.90 6.93 19.62
N VAL A 366 46.33 7.51 20.67
CA VAL A 366 44.91 7.88 20.70
C VAL A 366 44.58 8.95 19.66
N SER A 367 45.45 9.95 19.49
CA SER A 367 45.29 10.99 18.47
C SER A 367 45.27 10.36 17.07
N GLN A 368 46.21 9.46 16.77
CA GLN A 368 46.28 8.77 15.48
C GLN A 368 45.06 7.84 15.22
N ALA A 369 44.61 7.12 16.25
CA ALA A 369 43.39 6.33 16.16
C ALA A 369 42.15 7.22 15.94
N SER A 370 42.13 8.41 16.56
CA SER A 370 41.04 9.38 16.39
C SER A 370 41.01 9.95 14.98
N THR A 371 42.17 10.24 14.37
CA THR A 371 42.25 10.63 12.95
C THR A 371 41.62 9.58 12.03
N THR A 372 41.92 8.30 12.27
CA THR A 372 41.33 7.20 11.51
C THR A 372 39.80 7.13 11.71
N ASN A 373 39.32 7.43 12.93
CA ASN A 373 37.88 7.48 13.19
C ASN A 373 37.21 8.67 12.50
N VAL A 374 37.86 9.83 12.45
CA VAL A 374 37.38 10.99 11.68
C VAL A 374 37.17 10.61 10.22
N GLU A 375 38.14 9.97 9.57
CA GLU A 375 38.01 9.51 8.18
C GLU A 375 36.81 8.56 7.98
N LYS A 376 36.56 7.66 8.94
CA LYS A 376 35.40 6.75 8.88
C LYS A 376 34.08 7.52 9.00
N ILE A 377 34.01 8.51 9.88
CA ILE A 377 32.79 9.31 10.08
C ILE A 377 32.56 10.24 8.88
N VAL A 378 33.62 10.80 8.28
CA VAL A 378 33.53 11.55 7.00
C VAL A 378 32.91 10.69 5.91
N ASN A 379 33.36 9.43 5.77
CA ASN A 379 32.76 8.50 4.79
C ASN A 379 31.29 8.18 5.10
N ALA A 380 30.93 8.03 6.38
CA ALA A 380 29.55 7.82 6.79
C ALA A 380 28.67 9.06 6.51
N SER A 381 29.19 10.27 6.73
CA SER A 381 28.53 11.53 6.42
C SER A 381 28.28 11.66 4.92
N ARG A 382 29.28 11.34 4.08
CA ARG A 382 29.12 11.29 2.62
C ARG A 382 28.03 10.31 2.19
N THR A 383 27.98 9.14 2.80
CA THR A 383 26.93 8.13 2.51
C THR A 383 25.55 8.64 2.92
N ALA A 384 25.46 9.41 4.02
CA ALA A 384 24.21 10.02 4.45
C ALA A 384 23.71 11.06 3.43
N HIS A 385 24.60 11.91 2.90
CA HIS A 385 24.26 12.84 1.83
C HIS A 385 23.75 12.12 0.57
N GLU A 386 24.46 11.08 0.12
CA GLU A 386 24.04 10.28 -1.04
C GLU A 386 22.65 9.64 -0.82
N ALA A 387 22.39 9.12 0.38
CA ALA A 387 21.10 8.52 0.73
C ALA A 387 19.96 9.57 0.80
N VAL A 388 20.25 10.79 1.27
CA VAL A 388 19.29 11.88 1.28
C VAL A 388 18.95 12.34 -0.14
N GLU A 389 19.93 12.41 -1.03
CA GLU A 389 19.72 12.74 -2.44
C GLU A 389 18.81 11.69 -3.13
N GLU A 390 19.08 10.40 -2.90
CA GLU A 390 18.24 9.32 -3.39
C GLU A 390 16.81 9.40 -2.80
N LEU A 391 16.67 9.74 -1.52
CA LEU A 391 15.37 9.96 -0.89
C LEU A 391 14.59 11.10 -1.56
N TYR A 392 15.23 12.22 -1.90
CA TYR A 392 14.55 13.31 -2.62
C TYR A 392 14.05 12.86 -3.99
N SER A 393 14.86 12.11 -4.75
CA SER A 393 14.40 11.55 -6.03
C SER A 393 13.24 10.57 -5.84
N GLY A 394 13.29 9.72 -4.80
CA GLY A 394 12.21 8.80 -4.48
C GLY A 394 10.92 9.51 -4.03
N ILE A 395 11.04 10.61 -3.28
CA ILE A 395 9.91 11.47 -2.90
C ILE A 395 9.26 12.08 -4.14
N GLU A 396 10.04 12.63 -5.07
CA GLU A 396 9.52 13.22 -6.31
C GLU A 396 8.73 12.19 -7.13
N GLN A 397 9.27 10.97 -7.28
CA GLN A 397 8.58 9.87 -7.96
C GLN A 397 7.29 9.45 -7.23
N LEU A 398 7.29 9.44 -5.89
CA LEU A 398 6.10 9.16 -5.10
C LEU A 398 5.04 10.24 -5.26
N GLU A 399 5.41 11.52 -5.23
CA GLU A 399 4.49 12.63 -5.44
C GLU A 399 3.83 12.54 -6.83
N GLU A 400 4.61 12.24 -7.87
CA GLU A 400 4.08 12.02 -9.22
C GLU A 400 3.11 10.83 -9.27
N ALA A 401 3.49 9.68 -8.69
CA ALA A 401 2.65 8.49 -8.65
C ALA A 401 1.33 8.73 -7.91
N ILE A 402 1.37 9.44 -6.77
CA ILE A 402 0.18 9.78 -6.01
C ILE A 402 -0.71 10.75 -6.80
N SER A 403 -0.12 11.74 -7.48
CA SER A 403 -0.87 12.64 -8.36
C SER A 403 -1.59 11.87 -9.48
N ASN A 404 -0.89 10.93 -10.14
CA ASN A 404 -1.48 10.10 -11.19
C ASN A 404 -2.63 9.21 -10.65
N ILE A 405 -2.46 8.62 -9.46
CA ILE A 405 -3.52 7.83 -8.81
C ILE A 405 -4.73 8.72 -8.48
N LYS A 406 -4.50 9.93 -7.98
CA LYS A 406 -5.56 10.89 -7.68
C LYS A 406 -6.38 11.21 -8.93
N ASP A 407 -5.71 11.53 -10.04
CA ASP A 407 -6.36 11.85 -11.31
C ASP A 407 -7.18 10.65 -11.84
N GLU A 408 -6.65 9.43 -11.74
CA GLU A 408 -7.34 8.23 -12.19
C GLU A 408 -8.57 7.91 -11.30
N ILE A 409 -8.48 8.17 -9.99
CA ILE A 409 -9.61 8.04 -9.07
C ILE A 409 -10.70 9.07 -9.37
N GLU A 410 -10.33 10.31 -9.69
CA GLU A 410 -11.29 11.34 -10.11
C GLU A 410 -12.00 10.96 -11.42
N ARG A 411 -11.27 10.43 -12.40
CA ARG A 411 -11.84 9.90 -13.64
C ARG A 411 -12.79 8.73 -13.39
N PHE A 412 -12.35 7.74 -12.61
CA PHE A 412 -13.16 6.57 -12.27
C PHE A 412 -14.44 6.96 -11.53
N LYS A 413 -14.36 7.94 -10.62
CA LYS A 413 -15.53 8.51 -9.94
C LYS A 413 -16.50 9.15 -10.95
N ALA A 414 -16.01 9.95 -11.90
CA ALA A 414 -16.85 10.57 -12.92
C ALA A 414 -17.54 9.51 -13.82
N GLU A 415 -16.85 8.42 -14.13
CA GLU A 415 -17.39 7.30 -14.90
C GLU A 415 -18.49 6.54 -14.13
N LEU A 416 -18.29 6.32 -12.83
CA LEU A 416 -19.31 5.76 -11.94
C LEU A 416 -20.56 6.64 -11.87
N GLU A 417 -20.40 7.96 -11.80
CA GLU A 417 -21.52 8.91 -11.79
C GLU A 417 -22.32 8.87 -13.10
N ARG A 418 -21.66 8.69 -14.25
CA ARG A 418 -22.35 8.49 -15.54
C ARG A 418 -23.18 7.21 -15.60
N PHE A 419 -22.77 6.14 -14.90
CA PHE A 419 -23.50 4.87 -14.88
C PHE A 419 -24.79 4.92 -14.02
N VAL A 420 -24.91 5.95 -13.18
CA VAL A 420 -26.01 6.12 -12.22
C VAL A 420 -27.15 6.99 -12.80
N ILE A 421 -26.89 7.75 -13.86
CA ILE A 421 -27.85 8.54 -14.65
C ILE A 421 -28.46 7.63 -15.73
#